data_AF-A0A7V5TNU8-F1
#
_entry.id   AF-A0A7V5TNU8-F1
#
_cell.length_a   1.000
_cell.length_b   1.000
_cell.length_c   1.000
_cell.angle_alpha   90.00
_cell.angle_beta   90.00
_cell.angle_gamma   90.00
#
_symmetry.space_group_name_H-M   'P 1'
#
loop_
_entity.id
_entity.type
_entity.pdbx_description
1 polymer ?
#
loop_
_entity_poly.entity_id
_entity_poly.type
_entity_poly.pdbx_seq_one_letter_code
_entity_poly.pdbx_strand_id
1 'polypeptide(L)'
;MSKRTSRRPRSGQVSQQQARMNQLITVAVVVAVIAMAGCYMLTGFDPLGLFSGGGGGGQPTPVAVGSGGDWWQVYFTDPTSVNDPDNPRGSIEEQLIARIEDARQTIHIASFEFNLTPVADALIAAQRRGVDVEWVTDDEHGIEADEEEGHGQFAMLEQAGVPVRDDGREGLMHNKFWLFDGQTVWTGSTNITVNGIFHNNNNVIVIESPALATIYEREFDEMWAGEFGPTSPSTVDEQQLTLDGTAIQVLFAPEDDVADHLIPLIEGAQSSIRFMAFSFTHDGLGEAVLARAQAGVDVEGIFETRGSETEYSELGRLFCAGVPVRQDGNPRTFHHKVFIIDG
;
A
#
# COMPACT_ATOMS: atom_id res chain seq x y z
N MET A 1 34.01 75.61 34.79
CA MET A 1 33.46 75.81 33.43
C MET A 1 34.59 75.69 32.41
N SER A 2 34.70 74.57 31.69
CA SER A 2 35.09 74.53 30.27
C SER A 2 35.07 73.09 29.76
N LYS A 3 34.57 72.93 28.54
CA LYS A 3 34.22 71.70 27.84
C LYS A 3 35.47 70.96 27.35
N ARG A 4 35.43 69.62 27.33
CA ARG A 4 36.09 68.84 26.26
C ARG A 4 35.16 67.74 25.77
N THR A 5 35.13 67.62 24.46
CA THR A 5 34.12 67.05 23.59
C THR A 5 34.31 65.55 23.34
N SER A 6 33.18 64.86 23.42
CA SER A 6 32.76 63.67 22.67
C SER A 6 33.60 63.27 21.43
N ARG A 7 34.03 62.00 21.40
CA ARG A 7 34.07 61.18 20.18
C ARG A 7 33.49 59.79 20.48
N ARG A 8 32.25 59.55 20.06
CA ARG A 8 31.70 58.19 19.85
C ARG A 8 32.15 57.66 18.47
N PRO A 9 32.37 56.35 18.28
CA PRO A 9 32.82 55.81 17.00
C PRO A 9 31.67 55.69 15.98
N ARG A 10 32.06 55.78 14.69
CA ARG A 10 31.26 55.67 13.47
C ARG A 10 30.71 54.24 13.25
N SER A 11 29.74 53.76 14.03
CA SER A 11 29.17 52.40 13.84
C SER A 11 27.88 52.35 12.98
N GLY A 12 27.16 53.47 12.80
CA GLY A 12 25.86 53.47 12.11
C GLY A 12 25.90 53.60 10.58
N GLN A 13 26.98 54.13 9.99
CA GLN A 13 27.07 54.30 8.53
C GLN A 13 27.52 53.03 7.80
N VAL A 14 28.37 52.21 8.44
CA VAL A 14 28.87 50.95 7.85
C VAL A 14 27.74 49.93 7.75
N SER A 15 26.84 49.84 8.74
CA SER A 15 25.72 48.88 8.72
C SER A 15 24.66 49.21 7.67
N GLN A 16 24.33 50.49 7.44
CA GLN A 16 23.40 50.89 6.39
C GLN A 16 23.99 50.70 4.98
N GLN A 17 25.28 50.97 4.81
CA GLN A 17 25.95 50.77 3.52
C GLN A 17 26.04 49.28 3.19
N GLN A 18 26.31 48.43 4.18
CA GLN A 18 26.34 46.98 4.02
C GLN A 18 24.94 46.40 3.78
N ALA A 19 23.91 46.91 4.46
CA ALA A 19 22.52 46.52 4.19
C ALA A 19 22.07 46.88 2.77
N ARG A 20 22.41 48.09 2.28
CA ARG A 20 22.14 48.49 0.88
C ARG A 20 22.93 47.67 -0.12
N MET A 21 24.19 47.36 0.17
CA MET A 21 25.02 46.49 -0.66
C MET A 21 24.40 45.09 -0.77
N ASN A 22 23.99 44.50 0.35
CA ASN A 22 23.34 43.20 0.38
C ASN A 22 22.02 43.23 -0.40
N GLN A 23 21.21 44.27 -0.24
CA GLN A 23 19.96 44.41 -0.98
C GLN A 23 20.19 44.53 -2.49
N LEU A 24 21.21 45.27 -2.92
CA LEU A 24 21.59 45.37 -4.34
C LEU A 24 22.10 44.04 -4.89
N ILE A 25 22.90 43.30 -4.12
CA ILE A 25 23.35 41.96 -4.50
C ILE A 25 22.17 41.00 -4.62
N THR A 26 21.24 41.01 -3.66
CA THR A 26 20.02 40.18 -3.70
C THR A 26 19.19 40.48 -4.95
N VAL A 27 18.94 41.75 -5.26
CA VAL A 27 18.19 42.13 -6.46
C VAL A 27 18.93 41.69 -7.73
N ALA A 28 20.25 41.88 -7.81
CA ALA A 28 21.05 41.46 -8.95
C ALA A 28 21.02 39.93 -9.15
N VAL A 29 21.10 39.15 -8.07
CA VAL A 29 20.99 37.69 -8.09
C VAL A 29 19.61 37.25 -8.57
N VAL A 30 18.53 37.84 -8.04
CA VAL A 30 17.15 37.50 -8.45
C VAL A 30 16.93 37.79 -9.94
N VAL A 31 17.39 38.96 -10.42
CA VAL A 31 17.29 39.31 -11.84
C VAL A 31 18.10 38.35 -12.72
N ALA A 32 19.30 37.96 -12.29
CA ALA A 32 20.10 36.98 -13.01
C ALA A 32 19.42 35.60 -13.07
N VAL A 33 18.83 35.14 -11.98
CA VAL A 33 18.09 33.85 -11.93
C VAL A 33 16.87 33.88 -12.85
N ILE A 34 16.09 34.97 -12.85
CA ILE A 34 14.93 35.12 -13.75
C ILE A 34 15.37 35.17 -15.23
N ALA A 35 16.45 35.89 -15.53
CA ALA A 35 16.99 35.94 -16.89
C ALA A 35 17.52 34.58 -17.37
N MET A 36 18.18 33.82 -16.48
CA MET A 36 18.64 32.46 -16.78
C MET A 36 17.46 31.49 -16.95
N ALA A 37 16.40 31.60 -16.14
CA ALA A 37 15.18 30.81 -16.31
C ALA A 37 14.48 31.10 -17.65
N GLY A 38 14.39 32.37 -18.05
CA GLY A 38 13.87 32.77 -19.35
C GLY A 38 14.73 32.26 -20.52
N CYS A 39 16.05 32.32 -20.39
CA CYS A 39 16.99 31.77 -21.38
C CYS A 39 16.86 30.24 -21.50
N TYR A 40 16.72 29.54 -20.37
CA TYR A 40 16.48 28.10 -20.32
C TYR A 40 15.17 27.72 -21.04
N MET A 41 14.06 28.42 -20.76
CA MET A 41 12.79 28.15 -21.44
C MET A 41 12.86 28.37 -22.97
N LEU A 42 13.73 29.26 -23.46
CA LEU A 42 13.86 29.56 -24.88
C LEU A 42 14.89 28.68 -25.61
N THR A 43 15.92 28.20 -24.91
CA THR A 43 17.11 27.61 -25.55
C THR A 43 17.54 26.26 -24.98
N GLY A 44 17.02 25.88 -23.81
CA GLY A 44 17.48 24.70 -23.06
C GLY A 44 18.90 24.82 -22.49
N PHE A 45 19.54 25.98 -22.60
CA PHE A 45 20.92 26.18 -22.13
C PHE A 45 20.96 26.53 -20.64
N ASP A 46 21.50 25.62 -19.81
CA ASP A 46 21.67 25.80 -18.38
C ASP A 46 23.16 25.67 -17.97
N PRO A 47 23.93 26.78 -18.04
CA PRO A 47 25.37 26.74 -17.78
C PRO A 47 25.72 26.55 -16.30
N LEU A 48 24.75 26.66 -15.39
CA LEU A 48 24.96 26.55 -13.94
C LEU A 48 24.27 25.34 -13.31
N GLY A 49 23.53 24.54 -14.08
CA GLY A 49 22.79 23.37 -13.58
C GLY A 49 21.66 23.74 -12.61
N LEU A 50 21.11 24.95 -12.73
CA LEU A 50 20.05 25.47 -11.85
C LEU A 50 18.65 24.97 -12.22
N PHE A 51 18.47 24.51 -13.46
CA PHE A 51 17.17 24.19 -14.09
C PHE A 51 17.16 22.82 -14.76
N SER A 52 18.32 22.19 -14.94
CA SER A 52 18.42 20.78 -15.29
C SER A 52 17.91 19.92 -14.14
N GLY A 53 16.63 19.53 -14.21
CA GLY A 53 16.12 18.42 -13.42
C GLY A 53 16.90 17.15 -13.78
N GLY A 54 17.71 16.68 -12.83
CA GLY A 54 18.11 15.28 -12.66
C GLY A 54 18.38 14.44 -13.91
N GLY A 55 19.50 14.69 -14.59
CA GLY A 55 20.08 13.72 -15.53
C GLY A 55 21.18 12.91 -14.86
N GLY A 56 20.95 11.60 -14.62
CA GLY A 56 22.07 10.64 -14.56
C GLY A 56 22.26 9.81 -13.28
N GLY A 57 21.27 9.72 -12.39
CA GLY A 57 21.10 8.51 -11.57
C GLY A 57 20.00 7.71 -12.25
N GLY A 58 20.30 6.52 -12.79
CA GLY A 58 19.24 5.64 -13.26
C GLY A 58 18.15 5.59 -12.20
N GLN A 59 16.91 5.91 -12.56
CA GLN A 59 15.81 5.74 -11.62
C GLN A 59 15.91 4.29 -11.11
N PRO A 60 16.07 4.06 -9.80
CA PRO A 60 15.82 2.73 -9.27
C PRO A 60 14.37 2.47 -9.62
N THR A 61 14.16 1.52 -10.52
CA THR A 61 12.84 1.00 -10.80
C THR A 61 12.30 0.45 -9.48
N PRO A 62 11.04 0.74 -9.13
CA PRO A 62 10.35 0.08 -8.05
C PRO A 62 10.60 -1.42 -8.14
N VAL A 63 11.21 -2.00 -7.10
CA VAL A 63 11.71 -3.37 -7.20
C VAL A 63 10.55 -4.30 -6.88
N ALA A 64 9.85 -4.75 -7.91
CA ALA A 64 9.12 -6.01 -7.83
C ALA A 64 10.12 -7.05 -7.32
N VAL A 65 9.83 -7.64 -6.16
CA VAL A 65 10.72 -8.67 -5.58
C VAL A 65 10.56 -10.01 -6.30
N GLY A 66 9.49 -10.16 -7.08
CA GLY A 66 9.21 -11.29 -7.95
C GLY A 66 8.27 -10.87 -9.08
N SER A 67 8.45 -11.49 -10.25
CA SER A 67 7.56 -11.39 -11.40
C SER A 67 7.58 -12.69 -12.19
N GLY A 68 6.52 -12.99 -12.93
CA GLY A 68 6.48 -14.16 -13.80
C GLY A 68 5.49 -14.03 -14.95
N GLY A 69 5.90 -14.57 -16.11
CA GLY A 69 5.06 -14.70 -17.31
C GLY A 69 4.49 -13.39 -17.87
N ASP A 70 5.07 -12.24 -17.53
CA ASP A 70 4.52 -10.89 -17.79
C ASP A 70 3.13 -10.62 -17.17
N TRP A 71 2.53 -11.60 -16.49
CA TRP A 71 1.15 -11.53 -16.00
C TRP A 71 1.05 -11.36 -14.49
N TRP A 72 2.14 -11.47 -13.72
CA TRP A 72 2.10 -11.13 -12.29
C TRP A 72 3.37 -10.47 -11.77
N GLN A 73 3.18 -9.67 -10.72
CA GLN A 73 4.22 -8.96 -9.97
C GLN A 73 3.89 -9.01 -8.48
N VAL A 74 4.92 -9.09 -7.63
CA VAL A 74 4.76 -8.99 -6.17
C VAL A 74 5.66 -7.90 -5.62
N TYR A 75 5.09 -7.12 -4.70
CA TYR A 75 5.75 -6.07 -3.94
C TYR A 75 5.67 -6.38 -2.45
N PHE A 76 6.72 -6.00 -1.72
CA PHE A 76 6.75 -6.01 -0.27
C PHE A 76 7.10 -4.60 0.19
N THR A 77 6.47 -4.17 1.28
CA THR A 77 6.90 -2.95 1.97
C THR A 77 8.30 -3.15 2.54
N ASP A 78 9.13 -2.12 2.49
CA ASP A 78 10.42 -2.07 3.18
C ASP A 78 10.38 -1.00 4.27
N PRO A 79 9.81 -1.30 5.46
CA PRO A 79 9.72 -0.33 6.55
C PRO A 79 11.09 0.05 7.15
N THR A 80 12.17 -0.59 6.70
CA THR A 80 13.54 -0.25 7.12
C THR A 80 14.17 0.80 6.22
N SER A 81 14.02 0.66 4.90
CA SER A 81 14.70 1.52 3.92
C SER A 81 13.78 2.50 3.19
N VAL A 82 12.48 2.21 3.12
CA VAL A 82 11.45 3.00 2.41
C VAL A 82 10.29 3.27 3.38
N ASN A 83 10.52 4.19 4.32
CA ASN A 83 9.62 4.43 5.45
C ASN A 83 9.28 5.91 5.69
N ASP A 84 9.50 6.75 4.68
CA ASP A 84 9.22 8.19 4.70
C ASP A 84 7.92 8.49 3.94
N PRO A 85 6.82 8.81 4.64
CA PRO A 85 5.54 9.11 4.01
C PRO A 85 5.57 10.36 3.13
N ASP A 86 6.53 11.27 3.33
CA ASP A 86 6.69 12.47 2.50
C ASP A 86 7.44 12.18 1.18
N ASN A 87 7.93 10.95 1.00
CA ASN A 87 8.67 10.52 -0.18
C ASN A 87 8.27 9.09 -0.61
N PRO A 88 7.22 8.93 -1.44
CA PRO A 88 6.70 7.63 -1.82
C PRO A 88 7.63 6.85 -2.75
N ARG A 89 8.78 7.38 -3.14
CA ARG A 89 9.68 6.75 -4.12
C ARG A 89 10.13 5.36 -3.66
N GLY A 90 9.92 4.38 -4.52
CA GLY A 90 10.22 2.97 -4.28
C GLY A 90 9.21 2.26 -3.37
N SER A 91 8.14 2.95 -2.94
CA SER A 91 7.10 2.39 -2.09
C SER A 91 5.97 1.77 -2.91
N ILE A 92 5.12 1.01 -2.22
CA ILE A 92 3.87 0.48 -2.80
C ILE A 92 2.92 1.63 -3.18
N GLU A 93 2.95 2.77 -2.47
CA GLU A 93 2.14 3.95 -2.81
C GLU A 93 2.52 4.52 -4.18
N GLU A 94 3.81 4.64 -4.51
CA GLU A 94 4.24 5.08 -5.84
C GLU A 94 3.73 4.13 -6.94
N GLN A 95 3.73 2.82 -6.68
CA GLN A 95 3.21 1.82 -7.63
C GLN A 95 1.71 1.92 -7.82
N LEU A 96 0.97 2.16 -6.74
CA LEU A 96 -0.47 2.33 -6.78
C LEU A 96 -0.85 3.60 -7.55
N ILE A 97 -0.18 4.72 -7.25
CA ILE A 97 -0.41 6.00 -7.95
C ILE A 97 -0.15 5.86 -9.46
N ALA A 98 0.96 5.22 -9.86
CA ALA A 98 1.26 4.99 -11.27
C ALA A 98 0.14 4.22 -11.99
N ARG A 99 -0.44 3.20 -11.34
CA ARG A 99 -1.56 2.45 -11.92
C ARG A 99 -2.84 3.27 -12.00
N ILE A 100 -3.13 4.10 -11.01
CA ILE A 100 -4.26 5.04 -11.04
C ILE A 100 -4.09 6.06 -12.18
N GLU A 101 -2.86 6.53 -12.44
CA GLU A 101 -2.56 7.45 -13.54
C GLU A 101 -2.70 6.79 -14.93
N ASP A 102 -2.36 5.50 -15.01
CA ASP A 102 -2.45 4.72 -16.24
C ASP A 102 -3.85 4.23 -16.59
N ALA A 103 -4.74 4.06 -15.61
CA ALA A 103 -6.13 3.66 -15.83
C ALA A 103 -6.87 4.57 -16.82
N ARG A 104 -7.73 3.96 -17.65
CA ARG A 104 -8.39 4.63 -18.78
C ARG A 104 -9.92 4.57 -18.76
N GLN A 105 -10.50 3.56 -18.11
CA GLN A 105 -11.92 3.25 -18.14
C GLN A 105 -12.50 3.15 -16.75
N THR A 106 -11.97 2.26 -15.89
CA THR A 106 -12.54 1.99 -14.57
C THR A 106 -11.46 1.79 -13.51
N ILE A 107 -11.78 2.19 -12.27
CA ILE A 107 -11.06 1.83 -11.05
C ILE A 107 -12.10 1.46 -10.00
N HIS A 108 -12.29 0.17 -9.75
CA HIS A 108 -13.21 -0.32 -8.72
C HIS A 108 -12.41 -0.85 -7.54
N ILE A 109 -12.77 -0.41 -6.34
CA ILE A 109 -11.94 -0.55 -5.15
C ILE A 109 -12.76 -1.17 -4.03
N ALA A 110 -12.32 -2.28 -3.47
CA ALA A 110 -12.81 -2.80 -2.20
C ALA A 110 -11.65 -2.85 -1.21
N SER A 111 -11.54 -1.82 -0.36
CA SER A 111 -10.39 -1.65 0.52
C SER A 111 -10.80 -1.09 1.87
N PHE A 112 -10.49 -1.87 2.91
CA PHE A 112 -10.90 -1.68 4.31
C PHE A 112 -10.55 -0.34 4.96
N GLU A 113 -9.31 0.14 4.81
CA GLU A 113 -8.80 1.35 5.47
C GLU A 113 -8.03 2.22 4.48
N PHE A 114 -8.15 3.54 4.65
CA PHE A 114 -7.51 4.53 3.79
C PHE A 114 -7.12 5.81 4.52
N ASN A 115 -5.87 6.27 4.36
CA ASN A 115 -5.47 7.63 4.78
C ASN A 115 -4.30 8.23 3.98
N LEU A 116 -4.15 7.84 2.71
CA LEU A 116 -3.10 8.36 1.83
C LEU A 116 -3.65 9.47 0.93
N THR A 117 -3.42 10.73 1.33
CA THR A 117 -3.83 11.90 0.55
C THR A 117 -3.29 11.90 -0.90
N PRO A 118 -2.03 11.51 -1.19
CA PRO A 118 -1.55 11.46 -2.57
C PRO A 118 -2.33 10.48 -3.45
N VAL A 119 -2.78 9.35 -2.88
CA VAL A 119 -3.64 8.38 -3.57
C VAL A 119 -5.03 8.97 -3.81
N ALA A 120 -5.60 9.70 -2.83
CA ALA A 120 -6.90 10.36 -2.99
C ALA A 120 -6.85 11.40 -4.13
N ASP A 121 -5.79 12.22 -4.17
CA ASP A 121 -5.57 13.20 -5.23
C ASP A 121 -5.45 12.52 -6.61
N ALA A 122 -4.75 11.37 -6.70
CA ALA A 122 -4.62 10.60 -7.93
C ALA A 122 -5.97 10.04 -8.41
N LEU A 123 -6.81 9.54 -7.50
CA LEU A 123 -8.16 9.05 -7.81
C LEU A 123 -9.08 10.18 -8.28
N ILE A 124 -9.05 11.32 -7.60
CA ILE A 124 -9.80 12.51 -8.01
C ILE A 124 -9.34 12.97 -9.39
N ALA A 125 -8.04 12.91 -9.69
CA ALA A 125 -7.53 13.20 -11.01
C ALA A 125 -8.02 12.18 -12.05
N ALA A 126 -8.09 10.88 -11.73
CA ALA A 126 -8.64 9.86 -12.60
C ALA A 126 -10.12 10.10 -12.92
N GLN A 127 -10.96 10.36 -11.91
CA GLN A 127 -12.36 10.72 -12.08
C GLN A 127 -12.52 11.94 -13.00
N ARG A 128 -11.70 12.97 -12.81
CA ARG A 128 -11.70 14.17 -13.66
C ARG A 128 -11.26 13.91 -15.10
N ARG A 129 -10.47 12.87 -15.35
CA ARG A 129 -10.13 12.40 -16.71
C ARG A 129 -11.27 11.62 -17.37
N GLY A 130 -12.31 11.26 -16.62
CA GLY A 130 -13.46 10.49 -17.09
C GLY A 130 -13.32 8.98 -16.89
N VAL A 131 -12.37 8.55 -16.04
CA VAL A 131 -12.32 7.18 -15.52
C VAL A 131 -13.45 7.02 -14.51
N ASP A 132 -14.17 5.90 -14.55
CA ASP A 132 -15.20 5.56 -13.57
C ASP A 132 -14.53 5.04 -12.31
N VAL A 133 -14.62 5.77 -11.19
CA VAL A 133 -13.98 5.42 -9.94
C VAL A 133 -15.04 5.16 -8.89
N GLU A 134 -15.08 3.95 -8.33
CA GLU A 134 -16.02 3.55 -7.28
C GLU A 134 -15.28 2.84 -6.15
N TRP A 135 -15.66 3.10 -4.89
CA TRP A 135 -15.00 2.53 -3.71
C TRP A 135 -16.00 1.94 -2.71
N VAL A 136 -15.86 0.66 -2.37
CA VAL A 136 -16.46 0.02 -1.20
C VAL A 136 -15.45 -0.05 -0.05
N THR A 137 -15.84 0.42 1.13
CA THR A 137 -15.04 0.43 2.35
C THR A 137 -15.83 -0.16 3.53
N ASP A 138 -15.17 -0.30 4.67
CA ASP A 138 -15.80 -0.55 5.97
C ASP A 138 -16.50 0.72 6.48
N ASP A 139 -17.53 0.60 7.31
CA ASP A 139 -18.13 1.77 7.98
C ASP A 139 -17.19 2.34 9.05
N GLU A 140 -16.91 1.59 10.12
CA GLU A 140 -16.14 2.02 11.29
C GLU A 140 -14.69 2.38 10.94
N HIS A 141 -14.02 1.53 10.16
CA HIS A 141 -12.61 1.72 9.78
C HIS A 141 -12.41 2.45 8.44
N GLY A 142 -13.51 2.76 7.75
CA GLY A 142 -13.50 3.50 6.49
C GLY A 142 -14.07 4.90 6.63
N ILE A 143 -15.35 5.07 6.30
CA ILE A 143 -15.99 6.40 6.23
C ILE A 143 -16.02 7.07 7.61
N GLU A 144 -16.36 6.36 8.67
CA GLU A 144 -16.44 6.94 10.03
C GLU A 144 -15.06 7.35 10.55
N ALA A 145 -13.98 6.67 10.12
CA ALA A 145 -12.61 7.00 10.48
C ALA A 145 -12.17 8.39 9.99
N ASP A 146 -12.87 9.02 9.05
CA ASP A 146 -12.59 10.40 8.61
C ASP A 146 -12.75 11.45 9.73
N GLU A 147 -13.39 11.11 10.86
CA GLU A 147 -13.45 11.96 12.05
C GLU A 147 -12.12 11.99 12.83
N GLU A 148 -11.20 11.05 12.55
CA GLU A 148 -9.91 10.91 13.24
C GLU A 148 -8.81 11.84 12.69
N GLU A 149 -7.80 12.11 13.52
CA GLU A 149 -6.65 12.92 13.10
C GLU A 149 -5.81 12.20 12.04
N GLY A 150 -5.58 12.87 10.90
CA GLY A 150 -4.82 12.32 9.78
C GLY A 150 -5.68 11.58 8.73
N HIS A 151 -6.98 11.49 8.96
CA HIS A 151 -7.97 10.97 8.02
C HIS A 151 -8.71 12.12 7.31
N GLY A 152 -9.80 11.84 6.59
CA GLY A 152 -10.58 12.80 5.80
C GLY A 152 -10.52 12.56 4.29
N GLN A 153 -9.84 11.49 3.85
CA GLN A 153 -9.62 11.22 2.43
C GLN A 153 -10.88 10.67 1.75
N PHE A 154 -11.78 9.97 2.44
CA PHE A 154 -13.06 9.59 1.85
C PHE A 154 -13.93 10.83 1.59
N ALA A 155 -13.98 11.77 2.52
CA ALA A 155 -14.64 13.05 2.35
C ALA A 155 -14.05 13.85 1.18
N MET A 156 -12.74 13.76 0.93
CA MET A 156 -12.11 14.35 -0.27
C MET A 156 -12.64 13.72 -1.56
N LEU A 157 -12.75 12.39 -1.61
CA LEU A 157 -13.28 11.64 -2.75
C LEU A 157 -14.74 12.02 -3.02
N GLU A 158 -15.59 11.95 -1.98
CA GLU A 158 -17.02 12.27 -2.08
C GLU A 158 -17.27 13.71 -2.51
N GLN A 159 -16.53 14.68 -1.96
CA GLN A 159 -16.62 16.10 -2.36
C GLN A 159 -16.20 16.32 -3.81
N ALA A 160 -15.32 15.48 -4.35
CA ALA A 160 -14.93 15.49 -5.75
C ALA A 160 -15.89 14.72 -6.67
N GLY A 161 -16.92 14.06 -6.10
CA GLY A 161 -17.93 13.30 -6.82
C GLY A 161 -17.52 11.87 -7.17
N VAL A 162 -16.54 11.30 -6.45
CA VAL A 162 -16.23 9.86 -6.50
C VAL A 162 -17.21 9.12 -5.58
N PRO A 163 -18.02 8.18 -6.10
CA PRO A 163 -18.89 7.35 -5.28
C PRO A 163 -18.12 6.48 -4.29
N VAL A 164 -18.49 6.57 -3.00
CA VAL A 164 -17.99 5.70 -1.93
C VAL A 164 -19.19 5.06 -1.23
N ARG A 165 -19.10 3.79 -0.87
CA ARG A 165 -20.09 3.06 -0.05
C ARG A 165 -19.39 2.33 1.09
N ASP A 166 -20.02 2.33 2.24
CA ASP A 166 -19.65 1.47 3.36
C ASP A 166 -20.54 0.22 3.40
N ASP A 167 -20.25 -0.71 4.31
CA ASP A 167 -21.01 -1.94 4.49
C ASP A 167 -22.10 -1.84 5.58
N GLY A 168 -22.08 -0.79 6.39
CA GLY A 168 -23.16 -0.39 7.31
C GLY A 168 -23.61 -1.47 8.30
N ARG A 169 -22.67 -2.30 8.77
CA ARG A 169 -22.91 -3.49 9.60
C ARG A 169 -21.75 -3.71 10.57
N GLU A 170 -22.01 -4.41 11.68
CA GLU A 170 -20.98 -4.70 12.71
C GLU A 170 -19.82 -5.62 12.26
N GLY A 171 -19.93 -6.28 11.10
CA GLY A 171 -18.89 -7.18 10.62
C GLY A 171 -17.98 -6.47 9.63
N LEU A 172 -16.68 -6.80 9.61
CA LEU A 172 -15.73 -6.04 8.81
C LEU A 172 -15.81 -6.34 7.29
N MET A 173 -15.78 -5.31 6.44
CA MET A 173 -15.45 -5.45 5.01
C MET A 173 -13.92 -5.43 4.87
N HIS A 174 -13.28 -6.55 5.18
CA HIS A 174 -11.82 -6.60 5.31
C HIS A 174 -11.09 -6.95 3.99
N ASN A 175 -11.70 -6.66 2.83
CA ASN A 175 -11.03 -6.78 1.54
C ASN A 175 -9.95 -5.70 1.36
N LYS A 176 -8.99 -5.99 0.47
CA LYS A 176 -7.98 -5.05 -0.05
C LYS A 176 -7.69 -5.43 -1.50
N PHE A 177 -8.64 -5.16 -2.39
CA PHE A 177 -8.44 -5.35 -3.82
C PHE A 177 -8.86 -4.13 -4.63
N TRP A 178 -8.17 -3.95 -5.75
CA TRP A 178 -8.38 -2.86 -6.70
C TRP A 178 -8.39 -3.46 -8.11
N LEU A 179 -9.35 -3.03 -8.91
CA LEU A 179 -9.57 -3.49 -10.27
C LEU A 179 -9.34 -2.32 -11.21
N PHE A 180 -8.42 -2.48 -12.16
CA PHE A 180 -8.10 -1.45 -13.14
C PHE A 180 -8.56 -1.90 -14.52
N ASP A 181 -9.44 -1.12 -15.13
CA ASP A 181 -9.95 -1.28 -16.50
C ASP A 181 -10.56 -2.66 -16.82
N GLY A 182 -10.94 -3.45 -15.80
CA GLY A 182 -11.36 -4.86 -15.95
C GLY A 182 -10.25 -5.81 -16.40
N GLN A 183 -8.98 -5.41 -16.25
CA GLN A 183 -7.82 -6.13 -16.78
C GLN A 183 -6.84 -6.56 -15.70
N THR A 184 -6.71 -5.77 -14.64
CA THR A 184 -5.72 -5.98 -13.59
C THR A 184 -6.41 -6.15 -12.24
N VAL A 185 -5.94 -7.14 -11.47
CA VAL A 185 -6.25 -7.26 -10.04
C VAL A 185 -5.02 -6.89 -9.24
N TRP A 186 -5.16 -5.91 -8.36
CA TRP A 186 -4.19 -5.59 -7.33
C TRP A 186 -4.77 -6.01 -5.99
N THR A 187 -4.09 -6.87 -5.23
CA THR A 187 -4.57 -7.32 -3.93
C THR A 187 -3.42 -7.69 -2.98
N GLY A 188 -3.69 -7.93 -1.71
CA GLY A 188 -2.70 -8.37 -0.74
C GLY A 188 -3.08 -8.06 0.69
N SER A 189 -2.09 -7.94 1.56
CA SER A 189 -2.30 -7.67 2.98
C SER A 189 -2.37 -6.18 3.33
N THR A 190 -2.05 -5.31 2.36
CA THR A 190 -1.75 -3.89 2.59
C THR A 190 -3.01 -3.04 2.72
N ASN A 191 -3.24 -2.47 3.92
CA ASN A 191 -4.15 -1.32 4.07
C ASN A 191 -3.51 -0.11 3.39
N ILE A 192 -4.31 0.74 2.72
CA ILE A 192 -3.82 1.91 1.98
C ILE A 192 -3.68 3.08 2.94
N THR A 193 -2.80 2.89 3.93
CA THR A 193 -2.53 3.84 5.01
C THR A 193 -1.05 4.10 5.18
N VAL A 194 -0.69 5.20 5.83
CA VAL A 194 0.71 5.54 6.15
C VAL A 194 1.38 4.39 6.91
N ASN A 195 0.70 3.82 7.91
CA ASN A 195 1.21 2.66 8.64
C ASN A 195 1.32 1.41 7.76
N GLY A 196 0.31 1.15 6.93
CA GLY A 196 0.29 0.00 6.03
C GLY A 196 1.46 -0.01 5.04
N ILE A 197 1.81 1.13 4.46
CA ILE A 197 2.83 1.26 3.42
C ILE A 197 4.25 1.40 4.00
N PHE A 198 4.43 2.25 5.01
CA PHE A 198 5.77 2.71 5.40
C PHE A 198 6.32 2.05 6.67
N HIS A 199 5.49 1.31 7.40
CA HIS A 199 5.85 0.90 8.76
C HIS A 199 5.56 -0.56 9.06
N ASN A 200 4.52 -1.12 8.47
CA ASN A 200 4.15 -2.52 8.62
C ASN A 200 4.86 -3.36 7.55
N ASN A 201 5.11 -4.64 7.81
CA ASN A 201 5.45 -5.60 6.76
C ASN A 201 4.16 -6.07 6.09
N ASN A 202 4.00 -5.70 4.82
CA ASN A 202 2.87 -6.07 3.98
C ASN A 202 3.35 -6.50 2.60
N ASN A 203 2.48 -7.22 1.90
CA ASN A 203 2.67 -7.56 0.50
C ASN A 203 1.50 -7.10 -0.36
N VAL A 204 1.80 -6.84 -1.62
CA VAL A 204 0.84 -6.71 -2.71
C VAL A 204 1.23 -7.70 -3.80
N ILE A 205 0.25 -8.38 -4.35
CA ILE A 205 0.35 -9.09 -5.62
C ILE A 205 -0.50 -8.36 -6.66
N VAL A 206 0.04 -8.21 -7.85
CA VAL A 206 -0.66 -7.64 -8.99
C VAL A 206 -0.68 -8.68 -10.10
N ILE A 207 -1.87 -8.92 -10.64
CA ILE A 207 -2.13 -9.95 -11.64
C ILE A 207 -2.84 -9.31 -12.83
N GLU A 208 -2.23 -9.42 -14.00
CA GLU A 208 -2.77 -8.98 -15.28
C GLU A 208 -3.59 -10.12 -15.89
N SER A 209 -4.90 -10.12 -15.64
CA SER A 209 -5.82 -11.14 -16.15
C SER A 209 -7.26 -10.61 -16.15
N PRO A 210 -7.86 -10.41 -17.34
CA PRO A 210 -9.25 -10.01 -17.45
C PRO A 210 -10.21 -11.05 -16.85
N ALA A 211 -9.85 -12.34 -16.94
CA ALA A 211 -10.63 -13.42 -16.36
C ALA A 211 -10.62 -13.38 -14.83
N LEU A 212 -9.47 -13.07 -14.22
CA LEU A 212 -9.38 -12.88 -12.77
C LEU A 212 -10.08 -11.59 -12.33
N ALA A 213 -9.90 -10.51 -13.09
CA ALA A 213 -10.60 -9.25 -12.84
C ALA A 213 -12.12 -9.46 -12.85
N THR A 214 -12.66 -10.25 -13.78
CA THR A 214 -14.10 -10.59 -13.82
C THR A 214 -14.57 -11.31 -12.54
N ILE A 215 -13.74 -12.17 -11.94
CA ILE A 215 -14.08 -12.86 -10.69
C ILE A 215 -14.20 -11.84 -9.54
N TYR A 216 -13.22 -10.95 -9.39
CA TYR A 216 -13.25 -9.91 -8.37
C TYR A 216 -14.29 -8.81 -8.64
N GLU A 217 -14.60 -8.54 -9.91
CA GLU A 217 -15.63 -7.57 -10.30
C GLU A 217 -17.01 -8.02 -9.82
N ARG A 218 -17.29 -9.33 -9.87
CA ARG A 218 -18.54 -9.89 -9.33
C ARG A 218 -18.66 -9.68 -7.82
N GLU A 219 -17.58 -9.91 -7.08
CA GLU A 219 -17.50 -9.64 -5.64
C GLU A 219 -17.69 -8.14 -5.36
N PHE A 220 -17.05 -7.27 -6.15
CA PHE A 220 -17.24 -5.83 -6.05
C PHE A 220 -18.68 -5.42 -6.29
N ASP A 221 -19.31 -5.90 -7.38
CA ASP A 221 -20.69 -5.59 -7.74
C ASP A 221 -21.69 -6.03 -6.66
N GLU A 222 -21.44 -7.17 -6.04
CA GLU A 222 -22.22 -7.70 -4.93
C GLU A 222 -22.16 -6.75 -3.72
N MET A 223 -20.95 -6.41 -3.26
CA MET A 223 -20.75 -5.46 -2.18
C MET A 223 -21.30 -4.07 -2.53
N TRP A 224 -21.12 -3.63 -3.77
CA TRP A 224 -21.69 -2.38 -4.27
C TRP A 224 -23.21 -2.40 -4.17
N ALA A 225 -23.86 -3.53 -4.45
CA ALA A 225 -25.31 -3.71 -4.28
C ALA A 225 -25.77 -3.75 -2.81
N GLY A 226 -24.84 -3.76 -1.85
CA GLY A 226 -25.11 -3.79 -0.41
C GLY A 226 -25.24 -5.20 0.16
N GLU A 227 -24.75 -6.21 -0.56
CA GLU A 227 -24.73 -7.60 -0.12
C GLU A 227 -23.36 -7.93 0.48
N PHE A 228 -23.35 -8.37 1.74
CA PHE A 228 -22.12 -8.65 2.49
C PHE A 228 -22.28 -9.84 3.43
N GLY A 229 -21.14 -10.47 3.73
CA GLY A 229 -21.03 -11.44 4.81
C GLY A 229 -21.67 -12.80 4.47
N PRO A 230 -22.03 -13.63 5.48
CA PRO A 230 -22.32 -15.05 5.25
C PRO A 230 -23.63 -15.33 4.49
N THR A 231 -24.42 -14.30 4.19
CA THR A 231 -25.64 -14.43 3.38
C THR A 231 -25.41 -14.10 1.91
N SER A 232 -24.21 -13.66 1.55
CA SER A 232 -23.77 -13.42 0.19
C SER A 232 -23.85 -14.67 -0.68
N PRO A 233 -24.19 -14.54 -1.97
CA PRO A 233 -24.20 -15.66 -2.90
C PRO A 233 -22.78 -16.15 -3.24
N SER A 234 -22.38 -17.30 -2.69
CA SER A 234 -21.14 -17.95 -3.11
C SER A 234 -21.15 -18.32 -4.61
N THR A 235 -20.03 -18.02 -5.28
CA THR A 235 -19.77 -18.42 -6.67
C THR A 235 -18.50 -19.25 -6.82
N VAL A 236 -18.11 -19.96 -5.76
CA VAL A 236 -16.83 -20.67 -5.61
C VAL A 236 -16.46 -21.57 -6.80
N ASP A 237 -17.44 -22.25 -7.41
CA ASP A 237 -17.22 -23.14 -8.57
C ASP A 237 -16.75 -22.40 -9.83
N GLU A 238 -17.00 -21.10 -9.91
CA GLU A 238 -16.62 -20.20 -11.00
C GLU A 238 -15.39 -19.35 -10.67
N GLN A 239 -14.82 -19.47 -9.47
CA GLN A 239 -13.72 -18.64 -8.97
C GLN A 239 -12.35 -19.28 -9.18
N GLN A 240 -12.14 -19.87 -10.35
CA GLN A 240 -10.90 -20.57 -10.69
C GLN A 240 -10.54 -20.40 -12.17
N LEU A 241 -9.24 -20.32 -12.44
CA LEU A 241 -8.70 -20.17 -13.78
C LEU A 241 -7.28 -20.75 -13.88
N THR A 242 -6.76 -20.83 -15.10
CA THR A 242 -5.35 -21.18 -15.34
C THR A 242 -4.71 -20.08 -16.19
N LEU A 243 -3.62 -19.50 -15.69
CA LEU A 243 -2.82 -18.50 -16.38
C LEU A 243 -1.41 -19.05 -16.61
N ASP A 244 -1.00 -19.17 -17.88
CA ASP A 244 0.30 -19.73 -18.28
C ASP A 244 0.67 -21.06 -17.59
N GLY A 245 -0.33 -21.93 -17.40
CA GLY A 245 -0.16 -23.23 -16.75
C GLY A 245 -0.20 -23.20 -15.22
N THR A 246 -0.32 -22.02 -14.61
CA THR A 246 -0.53 -21.85 -13.16
C THR A 246 -2.03 -21.84 -12.87
N ALA A 247 -2.50 -22.80 -12.08
CA ALA A 247 -3.87 -22.80 -11.56
C ALA A 247 -4.01 -21.74 -10.46
N ILE A 248 -5.08 -20.95 -10.52
CA ILE A 248 -5.43 -19.92 -9.55
C ILE A 248 -6.86 -20.17 -9.10
N GLN A 249 -7.08 -20.13 -7.78
CA GLN A 249 -8.40 -20.16 -7.16
C GLN A 249 -8.52 -18.94 -6.25
N VAL A 250 -9.69 -18.30 -6.29
CA VAL A 250 -10.07 -17.20 -5.40
C VAL A 250 -11.17 -17.71 -4.48
N LEU A 251 -11.09 -17.36 -3.21
CA LEU A 251 -12.09 -17.70 -2.20
C LEU A 251 -12.40 -16.42 -1.43
N PHE A 252 -13.67 -16.04 -1.39
CA PHE A 252 -14.18 -14.91 -0.63
C PHE A 252 -14.83 -15.43 0.67
N ALA A 253 -14.57 -14.70 1.75
CA ALA A 253 -15.01 -15.09 3.08
C ALA A 253 -16.06 -14.10 3.56
N PRO A 254 -17.09 -14.58 4.28
CA PRO A 254 -17.23 -15.93 4.81
C PRO A 254 -18.03 -16.93 3.94
N GLU A 255 -18.57 -16.52 2.80
CA GLU A 255 -19.53 -17.30 2.00
C GLU A 255 -18.96 -18.53 1.29
N ASP A 256 -17.65 -18.60 1.01
CA ASP A 256 -17.04 -19.75 0.32
C ASP A 256 -16.49 -20.85 1.25
N ASP A 257 -16.83 -20.85 2.55
CA ASP A 257 -16.35 -21.85 3.51
C ASP A 257 -14.82 -22.06 3.42
N VAL A 258 -14.05 -20.97 3.35
CA VAL A 258 -12.63 -20.94 2.95
C VAL A 258 -11.75 -22.02 3.61
N ALA A 259 -11.98 -22.32 4.89
CA ALA A 259 -11.21 -23.35 5.60
C ALA A 259 -11.35 -24.74 4.98
N ASP A 260 -12.52 -25.12 4.47
CA ASP A 260 -12.79 -26.42 3.85
C ASP A 260 -12.00 -26.60 2.55
N HIS A 261 -11.65 -25.50 1.88
CA HIS A 261 -10.79 -25.50 0.70
C HIS A 261 -9.29 -25.47 1.05
N LEU A 262 -8.90 -24.78 2.13
CA LEU A 262 -7.49 -24.62 2.51
C LEU A 262 -6.93 -25.84 3.26
N ILE A 263 -7.71 -26.49 4.13
CA ILE A 263 -7.25 -27.64 4.92
C ILE A 263 -6.73 -28.79 4.03
N PRO A 264 -7.44 -29.22 2.97
CA PRO A 264 -6.94 -30.29 2.10
C PRO A 264 -5.62 -29.97 1.39
N LEU A 265 -5.36 -28.69 1.09
CA LEU A 265 -4.09 -28.26 0.49
C LEU A 265 -2.93 -28.46 1.47
N ILE A 266 -3.15 -28.11 2.75
CA ILE A 266 -2.16 -28.33 3.81
C ILE A 266 -1.95 -29.82 4.06
N GLU A 267 -3.03 -30.61 4.18
CA GLU A 267 -2.95 -32.07 4.37
C GLU A 267 -2.21 -32.77 3.22
N GLY A 268 -2.31 -32.20 2.01
CA GLY A 268 -1.64 -32.64 0.80
C GLY A 268 -0.15 -32.34 0.73
N ALA A 269 0.41 -31.49 1.61
CA ALA A 269 1.82 -31.11 1.57
C ALA A 269 2.76 -32.31 1.69
N GLN A 270 3.76 -32.41 0.81
CA GLN A 270 4.67 -33.56 0.75
C GLN A 270 6.07 -33.29 1.30
N SER A 271 6.54 -32.06 1.23
CA SER A 271 7.94 -31.70 1.39
C SER A 271 8.14 -30.50 2.33
N SER A 272 7.40 -29.41 2.13
CA SER A 272 7.59 -28.20 2.92
C SER A 272 6.30 -27.42 3.14
N ILE A 273 6.21 -26.76 4.30
CA ILE A 273 5.24 -25.68 4.55
C ILE A 273 6.03 -24.49 5.11
N ARG A 274 5.84 -23.31 4.52
CA ARG A 274 6.33 -22.03 5.04
C ARG A 274 5.16 -21.09 5.19
N PHE A 275 5.05 -20.44 6.34
CA PHE A 275 3.97 -19.47 6.53
C PHE A 275 4.39 -18.22 7.29
N MET A 276 3.66 -17.15 6.97
CA MET A 276 3.75 -15.83 7.58
C MET A 276 2.33 -15.45 7.99
N ALA A 277 2.07 -15.34 9.27
CA ALA A 277 0.72 -15.12 9.79
C ALA A 277 0.66 -13.93 10.74
N PHE A 278 -0.24 -12.99 10.45
CA PHE A 278 -0.61 -11.95 11.40
C PHE A 278 -1.32 -12.57 12.62
N SER A 279 -2.47 -13.20 12.39
CA SER A 279 -3.20 -13.99 13.37
C SER A 279 -3.47 -15.36 12.76
N PHE A 280 -3.12 -16.42 13.48
CA PHE A 280 -3.40 -17.80 13.06
C PHE A 280 -4.01 -18.53 14.24
N THR A 281 -5.33 -18.68 14.19
CA THR A 281 -6.19 -19.13 15.30
C THR A 281 -7.18 -20.21 14.90
N HIS A 282 -7.21 -20.61 13.63
CA HIS A 282 -8.15 -21.60 13.15
C HIS A 282 -7.65 -23.02 13.49
N ASP A 283 -8.29 -23.66 14.46
CA ASP A 283 -7.88 -24.96 14.99
C ASP A 283 -7.65 -26.02 13.89
N GLY A 284 -8.59 -26.18 12.96
CA GLY A 284 -8.47 -27.20 11.90
C GLY A 284 -7.26 -27.00 10.97
N LEU A 285 -6.88 -25.74 10.68
CA LEU A 285 -5.70 -25.44 9.90
C LEU A 285 -4.43 -25.67 10.73
N GLY A 286 -4.45 -25.29 12.01
CA GLY A 286 -3.36 -25.56 12.96
C GLY A 286 -3.10 -27.06 13.16
N GLU A 287 -4.16 -27.85 13.29
CA GLU A 287 -4.12 -29.32 13.37
C GLU A 287 -3.54 -29.93 12.09
N ALA A 288 -3.96 -29.48 10.91
CA ALA A 288 -3.43 -29.95 9.63
C ALA A 288 -1.92 -29.65 9.49
N VAL A 289 -1.49 -28.42 9.82
CA VAL A 289 -0.06 -28.04 9.81
C VAL A 289 0.74 -28.92 10.78
N LEU A 290 0.24 -29.10 11.99
CA LEU A 290 0.90 -29.92 13.01
C LEU A 290 1.00 -31.39 12.57
N ALA A 291 -0.08 -31.96 12.02
CA ALA A 291 -0.09 -33.32 11.51
C ALA A 291 0.95 -33.52 10.41
N ARG A 292 1.11 -32.54 9.50
CA ARG A 292 2.15 -32.59 8.48
C ARG A 292 3.56 -32.53 9.05
N ALA A 293 3.81 -31.65 10.02
CA ALA A 293 5.10 -31.58 10.70
C ALA A 293 5.45 -32.92 11.37
N GLN A 294 4.48 -33.55 12.04
CA GLN A 294 4.66 -34.88 12.66
C GLN A 294 4.87 -36.00 11.64
N ALA A 295 4.32 -35.86 10.44
CA ALA A 295 4.56 -36.76 9.31
C ALA A 295 5.92 -36.53 8.62
N GLY A 296 6.73 -35.57 9.09
CA GLY A 296 8.08 -35.31 8.59
C GLY A 296 8.17 -34.28 7.46
N VAL A 297 7.08 -33.54 7.19
CA VAL A 297 7.15 -32.35 6.32
C VAL A 297 7.96 -31.27 7.02
N ASP A 298 8.80 -30.57 6.27
CA ASP A 298 9.59 -29.48 6.80
C ASP A 298 8.72 -28.23 6.97
N VAL A 299 8.34 -27.91 8.21
CA VAL A 299 7.43 -26.79 8.53
C VAL A 299 8.17 -25.69 9.27
N GLU A 300 8.13 -24.46 8.75
CA GLU A 300 8.61 -23.28 9.47
C GLU A 300 7.60 -22.14 9.37
N GLY A 301 7.48 -21.34 10.44
CA GLY A 301 6.48 -20.26 10.50
C GLY A 301 6.96 -19.01 11.21
N ILE A 302 6.47 -17.86 10.75
CA ILE A 302 6.65 -16.56 11.40
C ILE A 302 5.27 -16.02 11.77
N PHE A 303 5.11 -15.62 13.03
CA PHE A 303 3.89 -15.04 13.57
C PHE A 303 4.09 -13.57 13.90
N GLU A 304 3.07 -12.73 13.75
CA GLU A 304 3.08 -11.39 14.32
C GLU A 304 2.96 -11.43 15.84
N THR A 305 3.71 -10.56 16.51
CA THR A 305 3.83 -10.55 17.98
C THR A 305 2.48 -10.45 18.71
N ARG A 306 1.67 -9.42 18.43
CA ARG A 306 0.36 -9.19 19.06
C ARG A 306 -0.66 -10.28 18.70
N GLY A 307 -0.75 -10.65 17.42
CA GLY A 307 -1.69 -11.67 16.96
C GLY A 307 -1.42 -13.04 17.59
N SER A 308 -0.14 -13.33 17.86
CA SER A 308 0.27 -14.61 18.44
C SER A 308 0.25 -14.70 19.96
N GLU A 309 0.11 -13.59 20.67
CA GLU A 309 -0.01 -13.54 22.15
C GLU A 309 -1.44 -13.78 22.66
N THR A 310 -2.39 -13.97 21.76
CA THR A 310 -3.78 -14.33 22.11
C THR A 310 -3.89 -15.79 22.57
N GLU A 311 -4.89 -16.11 23.38
CA GLU A 311 -5.12 -17.50 23.84
C GLU A 311 -5.52 -18.48 22.72
N TYR A 312 -6.03 -17.94 21.61
CA TYR A 312 -6.48 -18.71 20.44
C TYR A 312 -5.35 -18.99 19.44
N SER A 313 -4.15 -18.44 19.68
CA SER A 313 -3.03 -18.53 18.74
C SER A 313 -2.48 -19.96 18.61
N GLU A 314 -2.25 -20.39 17.37
CA GLU A 314 -1.58 -21.65 17.05
C GLU A 314 -0.08 -21.65 17.38
N LEU A 315 0.53 -20.48 17.66
CA LEU A 315 1.95 -20.38 17.97
C LEU A 315 2.32 -21.29 19.15
N GLY A 316 1.55 -21.23 20.24
CA GLY A 316 1.84 -22.02 21.44
C GLY A 316 1.76 -23.53 21.18
N ARG A 317 0.75 -23.97 20.42
CA ARG A 317 0.55 -25.38 20.05
C ARG A 317 1.71 -25.89 19.20
N LEU A 318 2.04 -25.18 18.13
CA LEU A 318 3.11 -25.57 17.20
C LEU A 318 4.49 -25.53 17.87
N PHE A 319 4.78 -24.47 18.63
CA PHE A 319 6.05 -24.33 19.35
C PHE A 319 6.25 -25.45 20.37
N CYS A 320 5.22 -25.75 21.20
CA CYS A 320 5.31 -26.83 22.18
C CYS A 320 5.48 -28.22 21.54
N ALA A 321 5.00 -28.40 20.31
CA ALA A 321 5.20 -29.63 19.54
C ALA A 321 6.58 -29.71 18.85
N GLY A 322 7.43 -28.69 18.99
CA GLY A 322 8.77 -28.65 18.41
C GLY A 322 8.81 -28.22 16.95
N VAL A 323 7.72 -27.66 16.41
CA VAL A 323 7.72 -27.06 15.07
C VAL A 323 8.55 -25.77 15.09
N PRO A 324 9.47 -25.54 14.13
CA PRO A 324 10.24 -24.29 13.99
C PRO A 324 9.38 -23.05 13.69
N VAL A 325 8.67 -22.56 14.69
CA VAL A 325 7.87 -21.32 14.63
C VAL A 325 8.45 -20.26 15.56
N ARG A 326 8.32 -19.00 15.18
CA ARG A 326 8.78 -17.85 15.97
C ARG A 326 7.94 -16.60 15.71
N GLN A 327 8.02 -15.65 16.64
CA GLN A 327 7.50 -14.31 16.41
C GLN A 327 8.42 -13.52 15.46
N ASP A 328 7.82 -12.52 14.80
CA ASP A 328 8.49 -11.57 13.93
C ASP A 328 9.40 -10.61 14.72
N GLY A 329 10.18 -9.80 13.99
CA GLY A 329 11.10 -8.83 14.59
C GLY A 329 10.76 -7.37 14.29
N ASN A 330 9.63 -7.09 13.63
CA ASN A 330 9.21 -5.72 13.32
C ASN A 330 8.65 -5.06 14.60
N PRO A 331 9.18 -3.90 15.03
CA PRO A 331 8.65 -3.20 16.20
C PRO A 331 7.24 -2.60 15.98
N ARG A 332 6.69 -2.65 14.77
CA ARG A 332 5.34 -2.20 14.41
C ARG A 332 4.43 -3.40 14.18
N THR A 333 4.14 -3.75 12.92
CA THR A 333 3.24 -4.84 12.58
C THR A 333 3.83 -5.70 11.48
N PHE A 334 3.88 -7.02 11.70
CA PHE A 334 4.08 -8.00 10.63
C PHE A 334 2.73 -8.48 10.09
N HIS A 335 2.24 -7.87 9.01
CA HIS A 335 0.85 -8.01 8.57
C HIS A 335 0.68 -8.99 7.41
N HIS A 336 1.75 -9.70 7.01
CA HIS A 336 1.69 -10.77 6.01
C HIS A 336 0.73 -11.90 6.40
N LYS A 337 0.09 -12.48 5.40
CA LYS A 337 -0.85 -13.60 5.50
C LYS A 337 -0.61 -14.54 4.32
N VAL A 338 0.43 -15.36 4.43
CA VAL A 338 0.95 -16.16 3.32
C VAL A 338 1.25 -17.57 3.81
N PHE A 339 0.82 -18.56 3.02
CA PHE A 339 1.28 -19.94 3.11
C PHE A 339 1.92 -20.33 1.77
N ILE A 340 3.03 -21.06 1.85
CA ILE A 340 3.74 -21.66 0.71
C ILE A 340 3.87 -23.14 1.02
N ILE A 341 3.41 -23.98 0.10
CA ILE A 341 3.36 -25.44 0.26
C ILE A 341 4.18 -26.04 -0.89
N ASP A 342 5.15 -26.89 -0.56
CA ASP A 342 6.00 -27.62 -1.51
C ASP A 342 6.76 -26.72 -2.51
N GLY A 343 7.13 -25.52 -2.07
CA GLY A 343 7.85 -24.50 -2.84
C GLY A 343 9.37 -24.63 -2.86
#